data_AF-A0A803XTG6-F1
#
_entry.id   AF-A0A803XTG6-F1
#
_cell.length_a   1.000
_cell.length_b   1.000
_cell.length_c   1.000
_cell.angle_alpha   90.00
_cell.angle_beta   90.00
_cell.angle_gamma   90.00
#
_symmetry.space_group_name_H-M   'P 1'
#
loop_
_entity.id
_entity.type
_entity.pdbx_description
1 polymer ?
#
loop_
_entity_poly.entity_id
_entity_poly.type
_entity_poly.pdbx_seq_one_letter_code
_entity_poly.pdbx_strand_id
1 'polypeptide(L)'
;LIAIVLSYFQFLLSLCNLQHEVNANNLIVQVMGERHNPREGEMWMQILLLALSWPTSWLIPLSLWFSRTLLTAVAHDAVVLCFYYHCIIWSFMCVIELIEMFRNMQNAEIIRKMTEEFDEDSGDYPLTMPGPQWKKFRSNFCEFIGVLIRQCQYSIIYDEYMMDTVISLLTGLSDSQVRAFRHTSTLAAMKLMTALVNVALNLSIHQDNTQRQYEAERNKMIGKRANERLELLLQKRKELQENQDEIENMMNSIFKGIFVHRYRDAIAEIRAVCIEEIGVWMKMYSDAFLNDSYLKYVGWTLHDRQGEVRLKCLKALQSLYTNRELFPKLELFTNRFKDRIVSMTLDKEYDVAVEAIRLVTLILQ
;
A
#
# COMPACT_ATOMS: atom_id res chain seq x y z
N LEU A 1 26.84 -15.49 4.73
CA LEU A 1 25.77 -14.47 4.82
C LEU A 1 26.14 -13.30 5.75
N ILE A 2 26.41 -13.55 7.04
CA ILE A 2 26.79 -12.51 8.02
C ILE A 2 28.02 -11.70 7.56
N ALA A 3 29.06 -12.36 7.02
CA ALA A 3 30.24 -11.69 6.47
C ALA A 3 29.97 -10.79 5.24
N ILE A 4 28.90 -11.07 4.49
CA ILE A 4 28.48 -10.29 3.32
C ILE A 4 27.69 -9.05 3.77
N VAL A 5 26.83 -9.23 4.78
CA VAL A 5 26.10 -8.13 5.44
C VAL A 5 27.07 -7.18 6.16
N LEU A 6 28.10 -7.72 6.83
CA LEU A 6 29.17 -6.94 7.47
C LEU A 6 30.00 -6.15 6.46
N SER A 7 30.43 -6.78 5.36
CA SER A 7 31.19 -6.10 4.30
C SER A 7 30.39 -4.98 3.64
N TYR A 8 29.06 -5.15 3.49
CA TYR A 8 28.19 -4.14 2.90
C TYR A 8 27.91 -2.96 3.85
N PHE A 9 27.72 -3.22 5.15
CA PHE A 9 27.59 -2.16 6.16
C PHE A 9 28.87 -1.34 6.31
N GLN A 10 30.04 -1.99 6.25
CA GLN A 10 31.35 -1.33 6.35
C GLN A 10 31.67 -0.49 5.10
N PHE A 11 31.19 -0.92 3.93
CA PHE A 11 31.23 -0.15 2.69
C PHE A 11 30.29 1.07 2.70
N LEU A 12 29.07 0.93 3.26
CA LEU A 12 28.13 2.04 3.44
C LEU A 12 28.66 3.11 4.43
N LEU A 13 29.38 2.68 5.47
CA LEU A 13 30.06 3.57 6.41
C LEU A 13 31.25 4.31 5.76
N SER A 14 32.02 3.65 4.89
CA SER A 14 33.15 4.32 4.20
C SER A 14 32.70 5.35 3.16
N LEU A 15 31.48 5.22 2.64
CA LEU A 15 30.89 6.18 1.68
C LEU A 15 30.39 7.47 2.35
N CYS A 16 30.15 7.48 3.66
CA CYS A 16 29.49 8.61 4.32
C CYS A 16 30.41 9.64 4.99
N ASN A 17 31.74 9.46 5.02
CA ASN A 17 32.70 10.40 5.66
C ASN A 17 32.25 10.92 7.05
N LEU A 18 31.48 10.12 7.78
CA LEU A 18 31.01 10.40 9.14
C LEU A 18 32.11 10.01 10.13
N GLN A 19 33.16 10.83 10.18
CA GLN A 19 34.25 10.66 11.15
C GLN A 19 34.01 11.44 12.45
N HIS A 20 32.90 12.17 12.55
CA HIS A 20 32.51 12.87 13.78
C HIS A 20 31.01 12.73 13.99
N GLU A 21 30.62 11.66 14.71
CA GLU A 21 29.86 11.75 15.96
C GLU A 21 29.46 10.32 16.40
N VAL A 22 30.08 9.89 17.50
CA VAL A 22 29.66 8.82 18.41
C VAL A 22 29.74 7.35 17.91
N ASN A 23 30.90 6.74 18.15
CA ASN A 23 31.10 5.41 18.76
C ASN A 23 30.36 4.16 18.21
N ALA A 24 30.04 4.08 16.92
CA ALA A 24 29.53 2.84 16.31
C ALA A 24 30.49 1.63 16.46
N ASN A 25 31.81 1.85 16.38
CA ASN A 25 32.80 0.77 16.49
C ASN A 25 32.91 0.15 17.89
N ASN A 26 32.76 0.95 18.96
CA ASN A 26 32.81 0.42 20.32
C ASN A 26 31.55 -0.36 20.67
N LEU A 27 30.38 0.06 20.17
CA LEU A 27 29.13 -0.66 20.38
C LEU A 27 29.18 -2.04 19.69
N ILE A 28 29.71 -2.11 18.47
CA ILE A 28 29.82 -3.36 17.68
C ILE A 28 30.80 -4.37 18.33
N VAL A 29 31.92 -3.89 18.89
CA VAL A 29 32.90 -4.77 19.55
C VAL A 29 32.41 -5.28 20.91
N GLN A 30 31.68 -4.45 21.66
CA GLN A 30 31.07 -4.86 22.93
C GLN A 30 29.93 -5.87 22.72
N VAL A 31 29.22 -5.76 21.61
CA VAL A 31 28.11 -6.62 21.19
C VAL A 31 28.56 -8.02 20.75
N MET A 32 29.74 -8.16 20.13
CA MET A 32 30.20 -9.45 19.59
C MET A 32 30.97 -10.32 20.61
N GLY A 33 31.10 -9.88 21.87
CA GLY A 33 31.85 -10.59 22.92
C GLY A 33 31.06 -11.66 23.67
N GLU A 34 29.72 -11.59 23.72
CA GLU A 34 28.90 -12.50 24.53
C GLU A 34 28.17 -13.51 23.65
N ARG A 35 28.76 -14.70 23.50
CA ARG A 35 28.14 -15.83 22.81
C ARG A 35 26.96 -16.35 23.64
N HIS A 36 25.82 -16.52 22.96
CA HIS A 36 24.54 -17.05 23.44
C HIS A 36 23.80 -16.16 24.44
N ASN A 37 22.98 -15.23 23.92
CA ASN A 37 21.87 -14.67 24.70
C ASN A 37 20.70 -14.25 23.77
N PRO A 38 19.43 -14.42 24.16
CA PRO A 38 18.23 -14.07 23.35
C PRO A 38 18.09 -12.58 22.97
N ARG A 39 19.04 -11.73 23.36
CA ARG A 39 19.06 -10.28 23.12
C ARG A 39 19.54 -9.87 21.72
N GLU A 40 20.00 -10.81 20.88
CA GLU A 40 20.34 -10.51 19.49
C GLU A 40 19.12 -10.01 18.69
N GLY A 41 17.92 -10.52 18.98
CA GLY A 41 16.67 -10.07 18.34
C GLY A 41 16.30 -8.62 18.69
N GLU A 42 16.42 -8.23 19.96
CA GLU A 42 16.19 -6.85 20.44
C GLU A 42 17.17 -5.83 19.84
N MET A 43 18.35 -6.30 19.43
CA MET A 43 19.38 -5.43 18.88
C MET A 43 19.18 -5.18 17.38
N TRP A 44 18.76 -6.21 16.62
CA TRP A 44 18.26 -6.03 15.25
C TRP A 44 16.97 -5.19 15.19
N MET A 45 16.11 -5.33 16.23
CA MET A 45 14.90 -4.52 16.45
C MET A 45 15.22 -3.02 16.55
N GLN A 46 16.24 -2.63 17.31
CA GLN A 46 16.68 -1.24 17.39
C GLN A 46 17.23 -0.73 16.06
N ILE A 47 17.99 -1.55 15.32
CA ILE A 47 18.57 -1.17 14.02
C ILE A 47 17.47 -0.97 12.96
N LEU A 48 16.43 -1.81 12.92
CA LEU A 48 15.33 -1.69 11.96
C LEU A 48 14.41 -0.50 12.30
N LEU A 49 14.10 -0.29 13.58
CA LEU A 49 13.34 0.88 14.05
C LEU A 49 14.10 2.18 13.83
N LEU A 50 15.42 2.18 14.05
CA LEU A 50 16.30 3.29 13.69
C LEU A 50 16.29 3.52 12.18
N ALA A 51 16.41 2.48 11.35
CA ALA A 51 16.41 2.60 9.89
C ALA A 51 15.11 3.24 9.33
N LEU A 52 13.97 3.06 10.00
CA LEU A 52 12.69 3.71 9.63
C LEU A 52 12.58 5.14 10.16
N SER A 53 13.36 5.50 11.17
CA SER A 53 13.51 6.89 11.62
C SER A 53 14.47 7.69 10.74
N TRP A 54 15.30 7.02 9.93
CA TRP A 54 16.30 7.64 9.05
C TRP A 54 15.66 8.45 7.91
N PRO A 55 16.42 9.38 7.29
CA PRO A 55 15.93 10.17 6.16
C PRO A 55 15.53 9.28 4.96
N THR A 56 14.55 9.73 4.17
CA THR A 56 14.01 9.06 2.97
C THR A 56 15.08 8.65 1.94
N SER A 57 16.25 9.29 1.97
CA SER A 57 17.42 8.91 1.17
C SER A 57 17.95 7.49 1.42
N TRP A 58 17.59 6.87 2.55
CA TRP A 58 18.02 5.52 2.94
C TRP A 58 17.01 4.41 2.60
N LEU A 59 15.75 4.76 2.29
CA LEU A 59 14.73 3.82 1.79
C LEU A 59 15.10 3.27 0.40
N ILE A 60 15.77 4.09 -0.41
CA ILE A 60 16.24 3.71 -1.75
C ILE A 60 17.33 2.62 -1.65
N PRO A 61 18.42 2.77 -0.87
CA PRO A 61 19.39 1.70 -0.60
C PRO A 61 18.78 0.44 0.02
N LEU A 62 17.80 0.56 0.93
CA LEU A 62 17.12 -0.60 1.53
C LEU A 62 16.28 -1.35 0.49
N SER A 63 15.52 -0.62 -0.35
CA SER A 63 14.74 -1.18 -1.46
C SER A 63 15.61 -1.78 -2.56
N LEU A 64 16.78 -1.17 -2.84
CA LEU A 64 17.79 -1.70 -3.76
C LEU A 64 18.47 -2.94 -3.19
N TRP A 65 18.71 -2.98 -1.88
CA TRP A 65 19.19 -4.16 -1.17
C TRP A 65 18.15 -5.28 -1.23
N PHE A 66 16.87 -5.02 -0.97
CA PHE A 66 15.80 -5.98 -1.24
C PHE A 66 15.85 -6.45 -2.70
N SER A 67 15.90 -5.56 -3.70
CA SER A 67 15.96 -5.92 -5.12
C SER A 67 17.16 -6.81 -5.49
N ARG A 68 18.33 -6.60 -4.86
CA ARG A 68 19.55 -7.39 -5.09
C ARG A 68 19.56 -8.72 -4.33
N THR A 69 18.83 -8.83 -3.23
CA THR A 69 18.78 -10.02 -2.37
C THR A 69 17.56 -10.91 -2.69
N LEU A 70 16.58 -10.39 -3.44
CA LEU A 70 15.34 -11.03 -3.92
C LEU A 70 15.54 -12.18 -4.94
N LEU A 71 16.80 -12.54 -5.26
CA LEU A 71 17.12 -13.72 -6.07
C LEU A 71 17.18 -15.04 -5.25
N THR A 72 16.82 -15.02 -3.96
CA THR A 72 16.84 -16.21 -3.09
C THR A 72 15.52 -16.38 -2.35
N ALA A 73 15.05 -17.63 -2.19
CA ALA A 73 13.78 -17.98 -1.52
C ALA A 73 13.61 -17.39 -0.10
N VAL A 74 14.71 -17.00 0.56
CA VAL A 74 14.73 -16.34 1.88
C VAL A 74 14.18 -14.90 1.83
N ALA A 75 14.12 -14.27 0.65
CA ALA A 75 13.67 -12.89 0.50
C ALA A 75 12.14 -12.74 0.38
N HIS A 76 11.42 -13.76 -0.09
CA HIS A 76 9.95 -13.75 -0.09
C HIS A 76 9.41 -13.76 1.34
N ASP A 77 10.01 -14.60 2.21
CA ASP A 77 9.76 -14.59 3.65
C ASP A 77 10.04 -13.20 4.23
N ALA A 78 11.18 -12.57 3.91
CA ALA A 78 11.57 -11.27 4.46
C ALA A 78 10.60 -10.11 4.12
N VAL A 79 9.99 -10.10 2.94
CA VAL A 79 9.01 -9.07 2.54
C VAL A 79 7.69 -9.24 3.31
N VAL A 80 7.23 -10.49 3.43
CA VAL A 80 6.06 -10.84 4.24
C VAL A 80 6.31 -10.54 5.72
N LEU A 81 7.52 -10.83 6.22
CA LEU A 81 7.98 -10.49 7.56
C LEU A 81 8.08 -8.98 7.80
N CYS A 82 8.46 -8.17 6.81
CA CYS A 82 8.38 -6.71 6.91
C CYS A 82 6.94 -6.21 7.01
N PHE A 83 6.01 -6.81 6.25
CA PHE A 83 4.58 -6.51 6.39
C PHE A 83 4.05 -6.91 7.76
N TYR A 84 4.37 -8.10 8.26
CA TYR A 84 4.04 -8.57 9.61
C TYR A 84 4.63 -7.65 10.70
N TYR A 85 5.91 -7.29 10.60
CA TYR A 85 6.62 -6.45 11.56
C TYR A 85 6.10 -5.01 11.57
N HIS A 86 5.76 -4.44 10.41
CA HIS A 86 5.18 -3.09 10.33
C HIS A 86 3.69 -3.04 10.64
N CYS A 87 2.94 -4.13 10.42
CA CYS A 87 1.49 -4.13 10.58
C CYS A 87 1.03 -4.43 12.01
N ILE A 88 1.83 -5.11 12.84
CA ILE A 88 1.23 -5.84 13.98
C ILE A 88 1.87 -5.57 15.35
N ILE A 89 3.19 -5.42 15.54
CA ILE A 89 3.72 -5.64 16.91
C ILE A 89 4.77 -4.63 17.40
N TRP A 90 4.38 -3.92 18.46
CA TRP A 90 5.22 -3.51 19.60
C TRP A 90 4.94 -4.37 20.86
N SER A 91 4.16 -5.46 20.75
CA SER A 91 3.92 -6.41 21.84
C SER A 91 4.88 -7.61 21.75
N PHE A 92 6.06 -7.50 22.36
CA PHE A 92 6.86 -8.60 22.94
C PHE A 92 7.16 -9.92 22.19
N MET A 93 6.57 -10.24 21.04
CA MET A 93 6.76 -11.50 20.34
C MET A 93 8.03 -11.44 19.50
N CYS A 94 8.91 -12.41 19.73
CA CYS A 94 10.21 -12.45 19.09
C CYS A 94 10.02 -12.69 17.58
N VAL A 95 10.73 -11.95 16.72
CA VAL A 95 10.68 -12.13 15.25
C VAL A 95 10.93 -13.58 14.85
N ILE A 96 11.72 -14.32 15.63
CA ILE A 96 12.00 -15.74 15.42
C ILE A 96 10.73 -16.60 15.56
N GLU A 97 9.89 -16.33 16.57
CA GLU A 97 8.62 -17.04 16.77
C GLU A 97 7.64 -16.72 15.64
N LEU A 98 7.62 -15.47 15.16
CA LEU A 98 6.79 -15.07 14.02
C LEU A 98 7.22 -15.75 12.71
N ILE A 99 8.54 -15.91 12.48
CA ILE A 99 9.09 -16.68 11.34
C ILE A 99 8.66 -18.15 11.43
N GLU A 100 8.76 -18.76 12.62
CA GLU A 100 8.36 -20.16 12.83
C GLU A 100 6.85 -20.36 12.70
N MET A 101 6.05 -19.41 13.18
CA MET A 101 4.60 -19.41 13.01
C MET A 101 4.23 -19.28 11.53
N PHE A 102 4.88 -18.38 10.80
CA PHE A 102 4.61 -18.18 9.37
C PHE A 102 4.93 -19.42 8.53
N ARG A 103 6.00 -20.16 8.88
CA ARG A 103 6.38 -21.39 8.17
C ARG A 103 5.47 -22.58 8.47
N ASN A 104 4.84 -22.60 9.64
CA ASN A 104 4.19 -23.81 10.15
C ASN A 104 2.68 -23.65 10.40
N MET A 105 2.12 -22.45 10.34
CA MET A 105 0.73 -22.17 10.71
C MET A 105 -0.03 -21.42 9.61
N GLN A 106 -1.34 -21.62 9.56
CA GLN A 106 -2.22 -20.84 8.68
C GLN A 106 -2.47 -19.44 9.25
N ASN A 107 -2.76 -18.46 8.39
CA ASN A 107 -3.03 -17.07 8.79
C ASN A 107 -4.06 -16.93 9.92
N ALA A 108 -5.12 -17.75 9.92
CA ALA A 108 -6.13 -17.72 10.99
C ALA A 108 -5.56 -18.10 12.37
N GLU A 109 -4.66 -19.09 12.42
CA GLU A 109 -4.02 -19.53 13.66
C GLU A 109 -2.97 -18.52 14.14
N ILE A 110 -2.24 -17.91 13.19
CA ILE A 110 -1.29 -16.82 13.47
C ILE A 110 -2.03 -15.63 14.09
N ILE A 111 -3.14 -15.20 13.50
CA ILE A 111 -3.94 -14.07 14.01
C ILE A 111 -4.51 -14.39 15.39
N ARG A 112 -4.96 -15.62 15.63
CA ARG A 112 -5.46 -16.03 16.94
C ARG A 112 -4.37 -15.92 18.01
N LYS A 113 -3.19 -16.49 17.75
CA LYS A 113 -2.04 -16.39 18.69
C LYS A 113 -1.59 -14.95 18.93
N MET A 114 -1.48 -14.15 17.87
CA MET A 114 -1.15 -12.73 17.99
C MET A 114 -2.22 -11.95 18.78
N THR A 115 -3.48 -12.38 18.75
CA THR A 115 -4.55 -11.78 19.54
C THR A 115 -4.46 -12.19 21.01
N GLU A 116 -4.13 -13.45 21.31
CA GLU A 116 -3.93 -13.95 22.67
C GLU A 116 -2.73 -13.29 23.38
N GLU A 117 -1.70 -12.94 22.62
CA GLU A 117 -0.48 -12.27 23.13
C GLU A 117 -0.55 -10.73 23.07
N PHE A 118 -1.64 -10.17 22.56
CA PHE A 118 -1.80 -8.72 22.48
C PHE A 118 -2.13 -8.15 23.86
N ASP A 119 -1.27 -7.27 24.36
CA ASP A 119 -1.50 -6.56 25.62
C ASP A 119 -2.60 -5.51 25.44
N GLU A 120 -3.80 -5.81 25.97
CA GLU A 120 -4.98 -4.93 25.89
C GLU A 120 -4.86 -3.67 26.79
N ASP A 121 -3.89 -3.62 27.72
CA ASP A 121 -3.86 -2.61 28.78
C ASP A 121 -3.52 -1.20 28.27
N SER A 122 -2.83 -1.08 27.13
CA SER A 122 -2.69 0.19 26.41
C SER A 122 -3.45 0.12 25.10
N GLY A 123 -4.67 0.67 25.04
CA GLY A 123 -5.46 0.78 23.80
C GLY A 123 -4.83 1.63 22.68
N ASP A 124 -3.58 2.07 22.88
CA ASP A 124 -2.76 2.83 21.94
C ASP A 124 -1.91 1.91 21.06
N TYR A 125 -1.82 2.26 19.77
CA TYR A 125 -0.95 1.58 18.81
C TYR A 125 -0.34 2.64 17.86
N PRO A 126 0.72 2.32 17.10
CA PRO A 126 1.52 3.31 16.38
C PRO A 126 0.75 4.30 15.48
N LEU A 127 -0.42 3.92 14.97
CA LEU A 127 -1.27 4.78 14.14
C LEU A 127 -2.14 5.77 14.92
N THR A 128 -2.40 5.54 16.21
CA THR A 128 -3.18 6.44 17.08
C THR A 128 -2.30 7.28 17.99
N MET A 129 -1.02 6.92 18.16
CA MET A 129 -0.11 7.65 19.03
C MET A 129 0.13 9.10 18.55
N PRO A 130 -0.02 10.11 19.42
CA PRO A 130 0.22 11.50 19.07
C PRO A 130 1.72 11.82 19.02
N GLY A 131 2.12 12.68 18.09
CA GLY A 131 3.47 13.23 18.03
C GLY A 131 4.06 13.25 16.61
N PRO A 132 5.06 14.11 16.33
CA PRO A 132 5.67 14.21 15.00
C PRO A 132 6.30 12.90 14.50
N GLN A 133 6.91 12.13 15.42
CA GLN A 133 7.53 10.85 15.11
C GLN A 133 6.52 9.81 14.58
N TRP A 134 5.32 9.74 15.16
CA TRP A 134 4.27 8.80 14.76
C TRP A 134 3.55 9.23 13.47
N LYS A 135 3.43 10.56 13.25
CA LYS A 135 3.02 11.09 11.93
C LYS A 135 4.01 10.71 10.83
N LYS A 136 5.33 10.82 11.10
CA LYS A 136 6.38 10.38 10.18
C LYS A 136 6.34 8.88 9.95
N PHE A 137 6.17 8.07 11.01
CA PHE A 137 5.99 6.63 10.91
C PHE A 137 4.84 6.27 9.97
N ARG A 138 3.65 6.86 10.17
CA ARG A 138 2.49 6.63 9.28
C ARG A 138 2.80 6.95 7.82
N SER A 139 3.50 8.06 7.56
CA SER A 139 3.93 8.44 6.20
C SER A 139 4.89 7.41 5.61
N ASN A 140 5.93 7.03 6.36
CA ASN A 140 6.94 6.08 5.94
C ASN A 140 6.33 4.69 5.69
N PHE A 141 5.39 4.26 6.53
CA PHE A 141 4.65 3.01 6.36
C PHE A 141 3.88 2.99 5.05
N CYS A 142 3.15 4.07 4.74
CA CYS A 142 2.41 4.19 3.48
C CYS A 142 3.34 4.22 2.26
N GLU A 143 4.46 4.94 2.35
CA GLU A 143 5.45 5.05 1.27
C GLU A 143 6.16 3.73 1.02
N PHE A 144 6.55 3.01 2.07
CA PHE A 144 7.20 1.70 1.99
C PHE A 144 6.38 0.72 1.15
N ILE A 145 5.07 0.61 1.41
CA ILE A 145 4.17 -0.27 0.66
C ILE A 145 4.16 0.11 -0.82
N GLY A 146 4.03 1.41 -1.12
CA GLY A 146 4.04 1.90 -2.50
C GLY A 146 5.36 1.68 -3.23
N VAL A 147 6.49 1.85 -2.54
CA VAL A 147 7.83 1.63 -3.11
C VAL A 147 8.07 0.13 -3.34
N LEU A 148 7.74 -0.72 -2.38
CA LEU A 148 7.91 -2.16 -2.48
C LEU A 148 7.23 -2.73 -3.73
N ILE A 149 5.94 -2.44 -3.91
CA ILE A 149 5.17 -2.93 -5.07
C ILE A 149 5.72 -2.37 -6.37
N ARG A 150 6.17 -1.11 -6.38
CA ARG A 150 6.82 -0.50 -7.55
C ARG A 150 8.13 -1.18 -7.93
N GLN A 151 8.92 -1.66 -6.96
CA GLN A 151 10.14 -2.40 -7.26
C GLN A 151 9.85 -3.83 -7.75
N CYS A 152 8.74 -4.43 -7.29
CA CYS A 152 8.33 -5.79 -7.65
C CYS A 152 7.52 -5.88 -8.96
N GLN A 153 7.10 -4.75 -9.54
CA GLN A 153 6.06 -4.69 -10.60
C GLN A 153 6.36 -5.42 -11.92
N TYR A 154 7.62 -5.80 -12.18
CA TYR A 154 8.04 -6.40 -13.45
C TYR A 154 8.32 -7.91 -13.38
N SER A 155 8.30 -8.51 -12.19
CA SER A 155 8.57 -9.95 -12.05
C SER A 155 7.94 -10.55 -10.81
N ILE A 156 8.37 -10.10 -9.64
CA ILE A 156 8.05 -10.74 -8.35
C ILE A 156 6.56 -10.67 -8.02
N ILE A 157 5.86 -9.65 -8.52
CA ILE A 157 4.43 -9.51 -8.28
C ILE A 157 3.59 -10.63 -8.93
N TYR A 158 4.10 -11.27 -9.98
CA TYR A 158 3.45 -12.33 -10.76
C TYR A 158 3.95 -13.73 -10.37
N ASP A 159 4.56 -13.89 -9.18
CA ASP A 159 5.15 -15.15 -8.71
C ASP A 159 4.14 -16.13 -8.08
N GLU A 160 2.84 -15.79 -8.10
CA GLU A 160 1.74 -16.53 -7.46
C GLU A 160 1.95 -16.82 -5.94
N TYR A 161 2.87 -16.13 -5.28
CA TYR A 161 3.23 -16.42 -3.89
C TYR A 161 3.24 -15.18 -3.01
N MET A 162 4.03 -14.16 -3.35
CA MET A 162 4.22 -12.98 -2.50
C MET A 162 2.89 -12.24 -2.31
N MET A 163 2.18 -11.95 -3.39
CA MET A 163 0.96 -11.15 -3.34
C MET A 163 -0.20 -11.91 -2.69
N ASP A 164 -0.35 -13.19 -2.99
CA ASP A 164 -1.40 -14.04 -2.38
C ASP A 164 -1.21 -14.15 -0.87
N THR A 165 0.03 -14.33 -0.43
CA THR A 165 0.38 -14.35 0.99
C THR A 165 0.04 -13.03 1.67
N VAL A 166 0.49 -11.90 1.10
CA VAL A 166 0.27 -10.56 1.68
C VAL A 166 -1.22 -10.23 1.70
N ILE A 167 -1.95 -10.47 0.62
CA ILE A 167 -3.38 -10.18 0.53
C ILE A 167 -4.18 -11.06 1.49
N SER A 168 -3.86 -12.36 1.58
CA SER A 168 -4.50 -13.28 2.51
C SER A 168 -4.31 -12.85 3.97
N LEU A 169 -3.08 -12.45 4.32
CA LEU A 169 -2.77 -11.93 5.64
C LEU A 169 -3.55 -10.65 5.96
N LEU A 170 -3.47 -9.65 5.09
CA LEU A 170 -4.15 -8.37 5.29
C LEU A 170 -5.66 -8.55 5.38
N THR A 171 -6.21 -9.48 4.61
CA THR A 171 -7.63 -9.82 4.66
C THR A 171 -8.00 -10.39 6.02
N GLY A 172 -7.25 -11.38 6.53
CA GLY A 172 -7.48 -11.95 7.86
C GLY A 172 -7.36 -10.93 8.99
N LEU A 173 -6.33 -10.07 8.95
CA LEU A 173 -6.14 -9.02 9.97
C LEU A 173 -7.26 -7.96 9.94
N SER A 174 -7.78 -7.66 8.75
CA SER A 174 -8.85 -6.69 8.58
C SER A 174 -10.20 -7.15 9.15
N ASP A 175 -10.35 -8.47 9.36
CA ASP A 175 -11.53 -9.08 9.95
C ASP A 175 -11.40 -9.36 11.46
N SER A 176 -10.23 -9.12 12.05
CA SER A 176 -10.01 -9.30 13.50
C SER A 176 -10.91 -8.41 14.35
N GLN A 177 -11.23 -8.82 15.58
CA GLN A 177 -11.93 -7.96 16.56
C GLN A 177 -11.00 -6.94 17.23
N VAL A 178 -9.68 -7.10 17.09
CA VAL A 178 -8.68 -6.14 17.60
C VAL A 178 -8.62 -4.91 16.69
N ARG A 179 -8.91 -3.72 17.24
CA ARG A 179 -8.90 -2.46 16.48
C ARG A 179 -7.54 -2.18 15.83
N ALA A 180 -6.44 -2.44 16.53
CA ALA A 180 -5.09 -2.20 16.03
C ALA A 180 -4.82 -2.97 14.73
N PHE A 181 -5.16 -4.27 14.71
CA PHE A 181 -5.01 -5.10 13.52
C PHE A 181 -5.89 -4.63 12.38
N ARG A 182 -7.18 -4.36 12.65
CA ARG A 182 -8.10 -3.88 11.60
C ARG A 182 -7.64 -2.56 10.99
N HIS A 183 -7.26 -1.58 11.82
CA HIS A 183 -6.88 -0.26 11.34
C HIS A 183 -5.60 -0.33 10.51
N THR A 184 -4.56 -1.00 11.02
CA THR A 184 -3.27 -1.07 10.34
C THR A 184 -3.34 -1.88 9.06
N SER A 185 -3.99 -3.05 9.08
CA SER A 185 -4.16 -3.87 7.88
C SER A 185 -5.03 -3.19 6.81
N THR A 186 -6.08 -2.47 7.22
CA THR A 186 -6.91 -1.71 6.27
C THR A 186 -6.08 -0.61 5.62
N LEU A 187 -5.32 0.16 6.39
CA LEU A 187 -4.44 1.21 5.84
C LEU A 187 -3.42 0.60 4.86
N ALA A 188 -2.80 -0.51 5.23
CA ALA A 188 -1.85 -1.22 4.38
C ALA A 188 -2.50 -1.68 3.07
N ALA A 189 -3.66 -2.32 3.16
CA ALA A 189 -4.42 -2.82 2.02
C ALA A 189 -4.86 -1.71 1.08
N MET A 190 -5.27 -0.54 1.60
CA MET A 190 -5.64 0.57 0.73
C MET A 190 -4.42 1.15 -0.01
N LYS A 191 -3.26 1.26 0.66
CA LYS A 191 -2.01 1.70 0.02
C LYS A 191 -1.48 0.68 -0.98
N LEU A 192 -1.64 -0.61 -0.69
CA LEU A 192 -1.35 -1.72 -1.59
C LEU A 192 -2.20 -1.62 -2.85
N MET A 193 -3.51 -1.45 -2.70
CA MET A 193 -4.44 -1.24 -3.81
C MET A 193 -4.04 -0.03 -4.66
N THR A 194 -3.71 1.11 -4.05
CA THR A 194 -3.23 2.30 -4.78
C THR A 194 -1.95 2.01 -5.56
N ALA A 195 -1.04 1.19 -5.03
CA ALA A 195 0.15 0.77 -5.76
C ALA A 195 -0.19 -0.14 -6.95
N LEU A 196 -1.10 -1.10 -6.78
CA LEU A 196 -1.59 -1.96 -7.87
C LEU A 196 -2.29 -1.17 -8.97
N VAL A 197 -3.09 -0.16 -8.63
CA VAL A 197 -3.72 0.74 -9.61
C VAL A 197 -2.67 1.45 -10.48
N ASN A 198 -1.53 1.86 -9.91
CA ASN A 198 -0.43 2.43 -10.70
C ASN A 198 0.19 1.39 -11.65
N VAL A 199 0.37 0.15 -11.20
CA VAL A 199 0.90 -0.95 -12.03
C VAL A 199 -0.05 -1.23 -13.19
N ALA A 200 -1.35 -1.34 -12.92
CA ALA A 200 -2.39 -1.54 -13.94
C ALA A 200 -2.42 -0.39 -14.96
N LEU A 201 -2.27 0.86 -14.51
CA LEU A 201 -2.19 2.01 -15.41
C LEU A 201 -0.94 1.94 -16.31
N ASN A 202 0.22 1.58 -15.76
CA ASN A 202 1.45 1.40 -16.53
C ASN A 202 1.31 0.27 -17.56
N LEU A 203 0.69 -0.86 -17.18
CA LEU A 203 0.41 -1.97 -18.08
C LEU A 203 -0.50 -1.54 -19.23
N SER A 204 -1.60 -0.81 -18.95
CA SER A 204 -2.48 -0.26 -19.97
C SER A 204 -1.74 0.65 -20.97
N ILE A 205 -0.87 1.54 -20.49
CA ILE A 205 -0.03 2.39 -21.36
C ILE A 205 0.92 1.53 -22.21
N HIS A 206 1.50 0.46 -21.65
CA HIS A 206 2.36 -0.47 -22.39
C HIS A 206 1.59 -1.29 -23.43
N GLN A 207 0.35 -1.69 -23.15
CA GLN A 207 -0.53 -2.35 -24.10
C GLN A 207 -0.82 -1.44 -25.30
N ASP A 208 -1.22 -0.19 -25.06
CA ASP A 208 -1.50 0.79 -26.13
C ASP A 208 -0.27 1.07 -27.00
N ASN A 209 0.90 1.21 -26.39
CA ASN A 209 2.16 1.40 -27.12
C ASN A 209 2.50 0.17 -27.97
N THR A 210 2.32 -1.03 -27.43
CA THR A 210 2.57 -2.29 -28.15
C THR A 210 1.58 -2.48 -29.29
N GLN A 211 0.31 -2.11 -29.09
CA GLN A 211 -0.73 -2.14 -30.12
C GLN A 211 -0.41 -1.19 -31.27
N ARG A 212 0.00 0.06 -30.98
CA ARG A 212 0.44 1.02 -32.00
C ARG A 212 1.66 0.53 -32.78
N GLN A 213 2.62 -0.10 -32.11
CA GLN A 213 3.79 -0.71 -32.77
C GLN A 213 3.40 -1.88 -33.68
N TYR A 214 2.47 -2.73 -33.24
CA TYR A 214 1.94 -3.83 -34.02
C TYR A 214 1.26 -3.33 -35.29
N GLU A 215 0.40 -2.33 -35.19
CA GLU A 215 -0.30 -1.74 -36.35
C GLU A 215 0.67 -1.06 -37.31
N ALA A 216 1.66 -0.33 -36.80
CA ALA A 216 2.69 0.29 -37.62
C ALA A 216 3.51 -0.74 -38.41
N GLU A 217 3.89 -1.86 -37.79
CA GLU A 217 4.60 -2.94 -38.48
C GLU A 217 3.70 -3.67 -39.49
N ARG A 218 2.43 -3.89 -39.13
CA ARG A 218 1.43 -4.56 -40.00
C ARG A 218 1.16 -3.74 -41.26
N ASN A 219 1.08 -2.42 -41.13
CA ASN A 219 0.75 -1.52 -42.23
C ASN A 219 1.93 -1.26 -43.19
N LYS A 220 3.13 -1.79 -42.91
CA LYS A 220 4.24 -1.75 -43.87
C LYS A 220 3.91 -2.56 -45.13
N MET A 221 4.49 -2.12 -46.25
CA MET A 221 4.45 -2.85 -47.52
C MET A 221 4.94 -4.29 -47.34
N ILE A 222 4.32 -5.24 -48.04
CA ILE A 222 4.51 -6.69 -47.87
C ILE A 222 6.00 -7.11 -47.94
N GLY A 223 6.81 -6.47 -48.79
CA GLY A 223 8.25 -6.76 -48.89
C GLY A 223 9.15 -6.13 -47.80
N LYS A 224 8.62 -5.22 -46.97
CA LYS A 224 9.33 -4.55 -45.86
C LYS A 224 8.79 -4.95 -44.48
N ARG A 225 7.75 -5.79 -44.45
CA ARG A 225 7.09 -6.27 -43.23
C ARG A 225 7.93 -7.39 -42.63
N ALA A 226 8.34 -7.24 -41.37
CA ALA A 226 8.99 -8.31 -40.64
C ALA A 226 7.94 -9.17 -39.92
N ASN A 227 7.63 -10.35 -40.47
CA ASN A 227 6.63 -11.26 -39.88
C ASN A 227 7.05 -11.76 -38.48
N GLU A 228 8.33 -12.06 -38.27
CA GLU A 228 8.87 -12.43 -36.95
C GLU A 228 8.64 -11.34 -35.90
N ARG A 229 8.82 -10.06 -36.28
CA ARG A 229 8.54 -8.94 -35.40
C ARG A 229 7.05 -8.81 -35.06
N LEU A 230 6.17 -9.12 -36.00
CA LEU A 230 4.72 -9.15 -35.75
C LEU A 230 4.34 -10.24 -34.75
N GLU A 231 4.92 -11.42 -34.86
CA GLU A 231 4.70 -12.53 -33.91
C GLU A 231 5.20 -12.18 -32.51
N LEU A 232 6.40 -11.60 -32.39
CA LEU A 232 6.93 -11.12 -31.11
C LEU A 232 6.03 -10.06 -30.45
N LEU A 233 5.51 -9.11 -31.24
CA LEU A 233 4.60 -8.08 -30.74
C LEU A 233 3.25 -8.67 -30.31
N LEU A 234 2.74 -9.69 -31.01
CA LEU A 234 1.52 -10.41 -30.61
C LEU A 234 1.73 -11.17 -29.30
N GLN A 235 2.85 -11.88 -29.17
CA GLN A 235 3.19 -12.61 -27.95
C GLN A 235 3.33 -11.66 -26.76
N LYS A 236 4.03 -10.55 -26.94
CA LYS A 236 4.17 -9.52 -25.90
C LYS A 236 2.83 -8.90 -25.50
N ARG A 237 1.93 -8.67 -26.46
CA ARG A 237 0.59 -8.15 -26.16
C ARG A 237 -0.23 -9.16 -25.33
N LYS A 238 -0.09 -10.45 -25.64
CA LYS A 238 -0.73 -11.53 -24.87
C LYS A 238 -0.21 -11.56 -23.43
N GLU A 239 1.11 -11.53 -23.24
CA GLU A 239 1.74 -11.47 -21.91
C GLU A 239 1.29 -10.24 -21.11
N LEU A 240 1.27 -9.06 -21.74
CA LEU A 240 0.78 -7.84 -21.08
C LEU A 240 -0.70 -7.91 -20.70
N GLN A 241 -1.51 -8.68 -21.43
CA GLN A 241 -2.92 -8.90 -21.08
C GLN A 241 -3.05 -9.86 -19.89
N GLU A 242 -2.30 -10.97 -19.89
CA GLU A 242 -2.27 -11.92 -18.77
C GLU A 242 -1.84 -11.22 -17.47
N ASN A 243 -0.78 -10.41 -17.53
CA ASN A 243 -0.33 -9.59 -16.41
C ASN A 243 -1.41 -8.59 -15.94
N GLN A 244 -2.16 -7.98 -16.86
CA GLN A 244 -3.25 -7.06 -16.51
C GLN A 244 -4.37 -7.79 -15.77
N ASP A 245 -4.77 -8.98 -16.24
CA ASP A 245 -5.80 -9.80 -15.63
C ASP A 245 -5.40 -10.24 -14.21
N GLU A 246 -4.12 -10.60 -14.00
CA GLU A 246 -3.59 -10.94 -12.68
C GLU A 246 -3.64 -9.76 -11.69
N ILE A 247 -3.19 -8.57 -12.11
CA ILE A 247 -3.28 -7.38 -11.25
C ILE A 247 -4.73 -7.03 -10.94
N GLU A 248 -5.64 -7.16 -11.91
CA GLU A 248 -7.07 -6.96 -11.68
C GLU A 248 -7.67 -7.97 -10.70
N ASN A 249 -7.23 -9.23 -10.74
CA ASN A 249 -7.62 -10.24 -9.76
C ASN A 249 -7.15 -9.89 -8.34
N MET A 250 -5.90 -9.45 -8.18
CA MET A 250 -5.38 -8.99 -6.89
C MET A 250 -6.17 -7.78 -6.37
N MET A 251 -6.43 -6.80 -7.23
CA MET A 251 -7.24 -5.62 -6.91
C MET A 251 -8.67 -6.02 -6.49
N ASN A 252 -9.29 -6.95 -7.20
CA ASN A 252 -10.62 -7.47 -6.88
C ASN A 252 -10.64 -8.19 -5.53
N SER A 253 -9.60 -8.96 -5.20
CA SER A 253 -9.46 -9.64 -3.92
C SER A 253 -9.37 -8.64 -2.76
N ILE A 254 -8.56 -7.58 -2.89
CA ILE A 254 -8.49 -6.52 -1.87
C ILE A 254 -9.83 -5.77 -1.75
N PHE A 255 -10.46 -5.45 -2.89
CA PHE A 255 -11.71 -4.70 -2.88
C PHE A 255 -12.85 -5.49 -2.21
N LYS A 256 -13.06 -6.74 -2.64
CA LYS A 256 -14.13 -7.61 -2.12
C LYS A 256 -13.82 -8.18 -0.74
N GLY A 257 -12.55 -8.47 -0.44
CA GLY A 257 -12.14 -9.04 0.84
C GLY A 257 -12.04 -8.00 1.97
N ILE A 258 -11.63 -6.76 1.65
CA ILE A 258 -11.30 -5.75 2.65
C ILE A 258 -12.19 -4.52 2.49
N PHE A 259 -12.13 -3.82 1.35
CA PHE A 259 -12.77 -2.51 1.19
C PHE A 259 -14.28 -2.55 1.49
N VAL A 260 -15.03 -3.48 0.88
CA VAL A 260 -16.50 -3.57 1.05
C VAL A 260 -16.95 -3.89 2.47
N HIS A 261 -16.03 -4.38 3.32
CA HIS A 261 -16.29 -4.62 4.73
C HIS A 261 -15.85 -3.44 5.60
N ARG A 262 -14.74 -2.79 5.25
CA ARG A 262 -14.09 -1.75 6.09
C ARG A 262 -14.55 -0.32 5.82
N TYR A 263 -15.09 0.00 4.63
CA TYR A 263 -15.67 1.34 4.38
C TYR A 263 -16.84 1.68 5.31
N ARG A 264 -17.45 0.65 5.92
CA ARG A 264 -18.56 0.70 6.87
C ARG A 264 -18.18 0.17 8.26
N ASP A 265 -16.88 0.18 8.60
CA ASP A 265 -16.38 -0.21 9.92
C ASP A 265 -17.02 0.63 11.04
N ALA A 266 -17.10 0.10 12.26
CA ALA A 266 -17.56 0.85 13.43
C ALA A 266 -16.65 2.06 13.72
N ILE A 267 -15.35 1.95 13.45
CA ILE A 267 -14.35 2.99 13.70
C ILE A 267 -14.30 3.99 12.54
N ALA A 268 -14.47 5.28 12.85
CA ALA A 268 -14.58 6.34 11.86
C ALA A 268 -13.28 6.59 11.06
N GLU A 269 -12.12 6.55 11.72
CA GLU A 269 -10.81 6.64 11.08
C GLU A 269 -10.61 5.59 9.98
N ILE A 270 -11.06 4.35 10.21
CA ILE A 270 -10.98 3.25 9.23
C ILE A 270 -11.86 3.56 8.02
N ARG A 271 -13.10 4.01 8.24
CA ARG A 271 -14.00 4.44 7.16
C ARG A 271 -13.40 5.59 6.35
N ALA A 272 -12.81 6.58 7.02
CA ALA A 272 -12.16 7.72 6.40
C ALA A 272 -10.99 7.30 5.50
N VAL A 273 -10.15 6.35 5.93
CA VAL A 273 -9.04 5.78 5.14
C VAL A 273 -9.57 5.12 3.86
N CYS A 274 -10.62 4.29 3.96
CA CYS A 274 -11.21 3.66 2.77
C CYS A 274 -11.75 4.70 1.78
N ILE A 275 -12.50 5.70 2.26
CA ILE A 275 -13.10 6.73 1.39
C ILE A 275 -12.06 7.63 0.74
N GLU A 276 -10.98 7.96 1.45
CA GLU A 276 -9.87 8.72 0.89
C GLU A 276 -9.25 7.98 -0.30
N GLU A 277 -8.98 6.68 -0.13
CA GLU A 277 -8.25 5.89 -1.13
C GLU A 277 -9.10 5.51 -2.35
N ILE A 278 -10.39 5.23 -2.19
CA ILE A 278 -11.27 5.04 -3.37
C ILE A 278 -11.37 6.32 -4.22
N GLY A 279 -11.33 7.50 -3.59
CA GLY A 279 -11.23 8.78 -4.29
C GLY A 279 -9.95 8.90 -5.11
N VAL A 280 -8.83 8.44 -4.56
CA VAL A 280 -7.54 8.38 -5.22
C VAL A 280 -7.58 7.46 -6.44
N TRP A 281 -8.14 6.24 -6.32
CA TRP A 281 -8.24 5.30 -7.45
C TRP A 281 -9.09 5.85 -8.59
N MET A 282 -10.27 6.41 -8.28
CA MET A 282 -11.16 7.03 -9.26
C MET A 282 -10.50 8.19 -10.01
N LYS A 283 -9.66 8.97 -9.33
CA LYS A 283 -8.92 10.07 -9.96
C LYS A 283 -7.77 9.57 -10.82
N MET A 284 -7.02 8.58 -10.34
CA MET A 284 -5.81 8.10 -10.99
C MET A 284 -6.09 7.24 -12.23
N TYR A 285 -7.10 6.38 -12.16
CA TYR A 285 -7.45 5.47 -13.25
C TYR A 285 -8.96 5.49 -13.50
N SER A 286 -9.43 6.64 -13.97
CA SER A 286 -10.87 6.93 -14.12
C SER A 286 -11.59 6.03 -15.13
N ASP A 287 -10.89 5.44 -16.10
CA ASP A 287 -11.49 4.52 -17.06
C ASP A 287 -11.91 3.19 -16.42
N ALA A 288 -11.16 2.71 -15.43
CA ALA A 288 -11.49 1.51 -14.67
C ALA A 288 -12.37 1.81 -13.44
N PHE A 289 -12.05 2.86 -12.68
CA PHE A 289 -12.65 3.07 -11.35
C PHE A 289 -13.76 4.11 -11.30
N LEU A 290 -13.82 5.09 -12.22
CA LEU A 290 -14.85 6.12 -12.17
C LEU A 290 -16.14 5.65 -12.84
N ASN A 291 -16.91 4.85 -12.12
CA ASN A 291 -18.23 4.38 -12.52
C ASN A 291 -19.15 4.21 -11.30
N ASP A 292 -20.44 4.00 -11.55
CA ASP A 292 -21.47 3.89 -10.49
C ASP A 292 -21.21 2.77 -9.48
N SER A 293 -20.52 1.70 -9.88
CA SER A 293 -20.21 0.58 -8.99
C SER A 293 -19.26 0.99 -7.87
N TYR A 294 -18.38 1.96 -8.10
CA TYR A 294 -17.46 2.51 -7.09
C TYR A 294 -18.00 3.80 -6.45
N LEU A 295 -18.58 4.71 -7.25
CA LEU A 295 -19.12 5.98 -6.77
C LEU A 295 -20.21 5.81 -5.71
N LYS A 296 -21.00 4.74 -5.76
CA LYS A 296 -22.05 4.45 -4.76
C LYS A 296 -21.50 4.42 -3.32
N TYR A 297 -20.27 3.95 -3.11
CA TYR A 297 -19.66 3.89 -1.78
C TYR A 297 -19.41 5.28 -1.22
N VAL A 298 -18.90 6.21 -2.04
CA VAL A 298 -18.76 7.62 -1.63
C VAL A 298 -20.12 8.26 -1.41
N GLY A 299 -21.09 8.01 -2.30
CA GLY A 299 -22.44 8.56 -2.19
C GLY A 299 -23.19 8.13 -0.93
N TRP A 300 -23.10 6.86 -0.56
CA TRP A 300 -23.66 6.37 0.71
C TRP A 300 -22.96 7.00 1.91
N THR A 301 -21.63 7.10 1.88
CA THR A 301 -20.85 7.61 3.01
C THR A 301 -20.93 9.14 3.19
N LEU A 302 -21.50 9.89 2.24
CA LEU A 302 -21.90 11.29 2.47
C LEU A 302 -22.89 11.44 3.66
N HIS A 303 -23.58 10.37 4.04
CA HIS A 303 -24.52 10.32 5.17
C HIS A 303 -23.88 9.86 6.48
N ASP A 304 -22.54 9.73 6.53
CA ASP A 304 -21.86 9.30 7.76
C ASP A 304 -22.13 10.24 8.94
N ARG A 305 -22.21 9.67 10.14
CA ARG A 305 -22.46 10.43 11.37
C ARG A 305 -21.27 11.30 11.78
N GLN A 306 -20.06 10.88 11.42
CA GLN A 306 -18.80 11.53 11.78
C GLN A 306 -18.35 12.45 10.64
N GLY A 307 -18.10 13.73 10.93
CA GLY A 307 -17.78 14.68 9.88
C GLY A 307 -16.40 14.50 9.29
N GLU A 308 -15.43 13.89 10.00
CA GLU A 308 -14.15 13.51 9.39
C GLU A 308 -14.34 12.60 8.16
N VAL A 309 -15.32 11.69 8.20
CA VAL A 309 -15.62 10.77 7.10
C VAL A 309 -16.36 11.50 5.98
N ARG A 310 -17.34 12.35 6.34
CA ARG A 310 -18.03 13.22 5.37
C ARG A 310 -17.05 14.15 4.64
N LEU A 311 -16.07 14.70 5.35
CA LEU A 311 -15.01 15.54 4.82
C LEU A 311 -14.17 14.81 3.76
N LYS A 312 -13.80 13.55 4.01
CA LYS A 312 -13.10 12.72 3.03
C LYS A 312 -13.94 12.48 1.78
N CYS A 313 -15.24 12.25 1.92
CA CYS A 313 -16.14 12.10 0.77
C CYS A 313 -16.12 13.36 -0.11
N LEU A 314 -16.28 14.54 0.49
CA LEU A 314 -16.29 15.80 -0.25
C LEU A 314 -14.95 16.06 -0.96
N LYS A 315 -13.82 15.86 -0.28
CA LYS A 315 -12.49 16.03 -0.87
C LYS A 315 -12.22 15.06 -2.01
N ALA A 316 -12.65 13.81 -1.88
CA ALA A 316 -12.58 12.82 -2.95
C ALA A 316 -13.37 13.31 -4.18
N LEU A 317 -14.63 13.73 -3.99
CA LEU A 317 -15.48 14.23 -5.08
C LEU A 317 -14.89 15.50 -5.71
N GLN A 318 -14.46 16.48 -4.92
CA GLN A 318 -13.84 17.70 -5.45
C GLN A 318 -12.68 17.38 -6.38
N SER A 319 -11.84 16.42 -6.00
CA SER A 319 -10.69 16.02 -6.82
C SER A 319 -11.07 15.47 -8.20
N LEU A 320 -12.32 14.97 -8.35
CA LEU A 320 -12.91 14.51 -9.60
C LEU A 320 -13.58 15.66 -10.37
N TYR A 321 -14.37 16.51 -9.71
CA TYR A 321 -15.02 17.67 -10.34
C TYR A 321 -14.06 18.80 -10.72
N THR A 322 -12.80 18.77 -10.28
CA THR A 322 -11.78 19.67 -10.84
C THR A 322 -11.44 19.33 -12.29
N ASN A 323 -11.66 18.08 -12.75
CA ASN A 323 -11.44 17.68 -14.13
C ASN A 323 -12.77 17.61 -14.91
N ARG A 324 -12.97 18.55 -15.83
CA ARG A 324 -14.18 18.66 -16.66
C ARG A 324 -14.41 17.47 -17.58
N GLU A 325 -13.36 16.77 -17.98
CA GLU A 325 -13.48 15.57 -18.84
C GLU A 325 -14.21 14.43 -18.13
N LEU A 326 -14.25 14.44 -16.79
CA LEU A 326 -14.90 13.41 -15.99
C LEU A 326 -16.39 13.67 -15.75
N PHE A 327 -16.90 14.85 -16.11
CA PHE A 327 -18.28 15.26 -15.81
C PHE A 327 -19.35 14.30 -16.37
N PRO A 328 -19.22 13.78 -17.62
CA PRO A 328 -20.20 12.83 -18.15
C PRO A 328 -20.31 11.55 -17.29
N LYS A 329 -19.22 11.11 -16.68
CA LYS A 329 -19.20 9.94 -15.77
C LYS A 329 -19.80 10.27 -14.39
N LEU A 330 -19.91 11.54 -14.02
CA LEU A 330 -20.39 12.02 -12.72
C LEU A 330 -21.85 12.51 -12.75
N GLU A 331 -22.46 12.66 -13.91
CA GLU A 331 -23.79 13.25 -14.06
C GLU A 331 -24.87 12.47 -13.29
N LEU A 332 -24.92 11.15 -13.46
CA LEU A 332 -25.89 10.29 -12.74
C LEU A 332 -25.69 10.36 -11.22
N PHE A 333 -24.43 10.36 -10.77
CA PHE A 333 -24.09 10.53 -9.36
C PHE A 333 -24.55 11.90 -8.84
N THR A 334 -24.27 12.97 -9.59
CA THR A 334 -24.66 14.34 -9.25
C THR A 334 -26.16 14.42 -9.08
N ASN A 335 -26.93 13.95 -10.06
CA ASN A 335 -28.39 13.98 -10.04
C ASN A 335 -28.96 13.23 -8.85
N ARG A 336 -28.36 12.08 -8.49
CA ARG A 336 -28.80 11.26 -7.37
C ARG A 336 -28.49 11.87 -6.00
N PHE A 337 -27.32 12.48 -5.83
CA PHE A 337 -26.83 12.95 -4.52
C PHE A 337 -26.85 14.47 -4.35
N LYS A 338 -27.39 15.22 -5.33
CA LYS A 338 -27.45 16.69 -5.33
C LYS A 338 -28.01 17.25 -4.02
N ASP A 339 -29.17 16.76 -3.61
CA ASP A 339 -29.86 17.29 -2.43
C ASP A 339 -29.04 17.06 -1.16
N ARG A 340 -28.36 15.91 -1.08
CA ARG A 340 -27.44 15.63 0.03
C ARG A 340 -26.25 16.58 0.02
N ILE A 341 -25.59 16.76 -1.12
CA ILE A 341 -24.41 17.65 -1.26
C ILE A 341 -24.79 19.10 -0.90
N VAL A 342 -25.92 19.60 -1.40
CA VAL A 342 -26.41 20.95 -1.07
C VAL A 342 -26.75 21.07 0.42
N SER A 343 -27.40 20.06 1.03
CA SER A 343 -27.68 20.07 2.48
C SER A 343 -26.41 20.18 3.34
N MET A 344 -25.30 19.60 2.86
CA MET A 344 -24.02 19.64 3.58
C MET A 344 -23.35 21.02 3.54
N THR A 345 -23.82 21.97 2.74
CA THR A 345 -23.37 23.38 2.84
C THR A 345 -23.74 24.02 4.17
N LEU A 346 -24.70 23.43 4.88
CA LEU A 346 -25.11 23.78 6.24
C LEU A 346 -24.81 22.64 7.23
N ASP A 347 -23.75 21.84 6.97
CA ASP A 347 -23.34 20.78 7.88
C ASP A 347 -22.97 21.37 9.26
N LYS A 348 -23.26 20.61 10.32
CA LYS A 348 -22.98 20.99 11.72
C LYS A 348 -21.48 21.23 11.98
N GLU A 349 -20.61 20.60 11.20
CA GLU A 349 -19.16 20.77 11.27
C GLU A 349 -18.71 21.76 10.19
N TYR A 350 -18.12 22.89 10.62
CA TYR A 350 -17.75 23.99 9.73
C TYR A 350 -16.81 23.56 8.60
N ASP A 351 -15.83 22.71 8.88
CA ASP A 351 -14.89 22.22 7.87
C ASP A 351 -15.62 21.44 6.75
N VAL A 352 -16.65 20.66 7.10
CA VAL A 352 -17.47 19.93 6.14
C VAL A 352 -18.31 20.90 5.31
N ALA A 353 -18.92 21.90 5.95
CA ALA A 353 -19.72 22.91 5.27
C ALA A 353 -18.91 23.70 4.23
N VAL A 354 -17.69 24.12 4.59
CA VAL A 354 -16.77 24.83 3.68
C VAL A 354 -16.45 23.98 2.46
N GLU A 355 -16.11 22.70 2.65
CA GLU A 355 -15.80 21.82 1.53
C GLU A 355 -17.03 21.45 0.68
N ALA A 356 -18.24 21.44 1.26
CA ALA A 356 -19.47 21.25 0.52
C ALA A 356 -19.76 22.46 -0.39
N ILE A 357 -19.60 23.69 0.12
CA ILE A 357 -19.74 24.91 -0.69
C ILE A 357 -18.73 24.91 -1.84
N ARG A 358 -17.47 24.53 -1.57
CA ARG A 358 -16.44 24.40 -2.59
C ARG A 358 -16.82 23.37 -3.66
N LEU A 359 -17.35 22.21 -3.26
CA LEU A 359 -17.81 21.18 -4.19
C LEU A 359 -18.99 21.68 -5.05
N VAL A 360 -20.00 22.31 -4.46
CA VAL A 360 -21.14 22.89 -5.19
C VAL A 360 -20.66 23.93 -6.21
N THR A 361 -19.63 24.70 -5.85
CA THR A 361 -19.03 25.69 -6.76
C THR A 361 -18.37 25.01 -7.97
N LEU A 362 -17.65 23.90 -7.77
CA LEU A 362 -17.05 23.13 -8.87
C LEU A 362 -18.10 22.48 -9.78
N ILE A 363 -19.25 22.05 -9.23
CA ILE A 363 -20.36 21.48 -10.00
C ILE A 363 -21.04 22.53 -10.89
N LEU A 364 -21.06 23.80 -10.45
CA LEU A 364 -21.70 24.89 -11.19
C LEU A 364 -20.83 25.44 -12.35
N GLN A 365 -19.51 25.25 -12.27
CA GLN A 365 -18.52 25.76 -13.24
C GLN A 365 -18.45 24.91 -14.51
#